data_AF-A0AAD7NJI6-F1
#
_entry.id   AF-A0AAD7NJI6-F1
#
_cell.length_a   1.000
_cell.length_b   1.000
_cell.length_c   1.000
_cell.angle_alpha   90.00
_cell.angle_beta   90.00
_cell.angle_gamma   90.00
#
_symmetry.space_group_name_H-M   'P 1'
#
loop_
_entity.id
_entity.type
_entity.pdbx_description
1 polymer ?
#
loop_
_entity_poly.entity_id
_entity_poly.type
_entity_poly.pdbx_seq_one_letter_code
_entity_poly.pdbx_strand_id
1 'polypeptide(L)'
;MSKRKQVPHALHSELSEYSSLLRALSANDNLGVAKHITHNPPKKRRKLESSQPAVDVAEGTSDPPPEAEAPKRPHVRKRDTWTRWPLLVQDVKVPEWGLADEIETLVRTWLQNNPHRASQDADEDPPSILPHVVQSASNFLSGLLALIAQHTPARPQSLQERINPIGWQTVLAALASSGDPSLVDPAMLSSVQTRLEAIYGPCSSPTVDRLHMRRAIKARTGVALDEADDTLLAFARPQKRQPRAGNTAVEDNVDSDDLDE
;
A
#
# COMPACT_ATOMS: atom_id res chain seq x y z
N MET A 1 43.43 0.87 28.67
CA MET A 1 42.23 1.44 28.02
C MET A 1 42.65 2.06 26.68
N SER A 2 42.59 1.30 25.58
CA SER A 2 43.04 1.78 24.26
C SER A 2 42.09 2.86 23.73
N LYS A 3 42.62 4.03 23.41
CA LYS A 3 41.86 5.13 22.79
C LYS A 3 41.39 4.68 21.41
N ARG A 4 40.08 4.72 21.16
CA ARG A 4 39.51 4.40 19.84
C ARG A 4 39.96 5.45 18.84
N LYS A 5 40.37 5.04 17.64
CA LYS A 5 40.72 5.94 16.54
C LYS A 5 39.47 6.78 16.21
N GLN A 6 39.57 8.09 16.38
CA GLN A 6 38.50 9.01 15.95
C GLN A 6 38.51 9.10 14.44
N VAL A 7 37.31 8.99 13.85
CA VAL A 7 37.10 9.15 12.43
C VAL A 7 37.18 10.66 12.09
N PRO A 8 37.87 11.05 11.01
CA PRO A 8 37.97 12.45 10.59
C PRO A 8 36.59 13.11 10.42
N HIS A 9 36.47 14.36 10.86
CA HIS A 9 35.21 15.12 10.80
C HIS A 9 34.65 15.24 9.37
N ALA A 10 35.51 15.34 8.36
CA ALA A 10 35.10 15.43 6.95
C ALA A 10 34.29 14.19 6.51
N LEU A 11 34.70 13.00 6.95
CA LEU A 11 33.98 11.75 6.63
C LEU A 11 32.63 11.67 7.34
N HIS A 12 32.51 12.27 8.54
CA HIS A 12 31.22 12.36 9.22
C HIS A 12 30.23 13.26 8.48
N SER A 13 30.66 14.40 7.93
CA SER A 13 29.77 15.26 7.13
C SER A 13 29.32 14.58 5.85
N GLU A 14 30.23 13.90 5.14
CA GLU A 14 29.90 13.20 3.90
C GLU A 14 28.92 12.05 4.14
N LEU A 15 29.19 11.19 5.14
CA LEU A 15 28.28 10.10 5.50
C LEU A 15 26.90 10.62 5.91
N SER A 16 26.86 11.75 6.61
CA SER A 16 25.59 12.39 6.99
C SER A 16 24.83 12.87 5.75
N GLU A 17 25.52 13.47 4.79
CA GLU A 17 24.93 13.97 3.54
C GLU A 17 24.39 12.83 2.65
N TYR A 18 25.16 11.76 2.47
CA TYR A 18 24.71 10.57 1.74
C TYR A 18 23.51 9.88 2.42
N SER A 19 23.51 9.80 3.75
CA SER A 19 22.37 9.25 4.49
C SER A 19 21.10 10.10 4.35
N SER A 20 21.27 11.43 4.24
CA SER A 20 20.17 12.35 4.00
C SER A 20 19.63 12.23 2.57
N LEU A 21 20.50 12.04 1.58
CA LEU A 21 20.12 11.84 0.19
C LEU A 21 19.40 10.51 -0.03
N LEU A 22 19.85 9.43 0.61
CA LEU A 22 19.17 8.13 0.59
C LEU A 22 17.78 8.19 1.23
N ARG A 23 17.60 8.95 2.33
CA ARG A 23 16.27 9.17 2.91
C ARG A 23 15.38 10.01 2.00
N ALA A 24 15.92 11.04 1.35
CA ALA A 24 15.16 11.89 0.44
C ALA A 24 14.65 11.12 -0.78
N LEU A 25 15.51 10.28 -1.38
CA LEU A 25 15.13 9.40 -2.50
C LEU A 25 14.09 8.35 -2.06
N SER A 26 14.25 7.76 -0.87
CA SER A 26 13.30 6.77 -0.35
C SER A 26 11.92 7.36 0.00
N ALA A 27 11.86 8.65 0.38
CA ALA A 27 10.61 9.33 0.72
C ALA A 27 9.81 9.82 -0.51
N ASN A 28 10.48 10.15 -1.62
CA ASN A 28 9.82 10.66 -2.82
C ASN A 28 9.00 9.60 -3.58
N ASP A 29 9.31 8.32 -3.43
CA ASP A 29 8.68 7.25 -4.21
C ASP A 29 7.35 6.72 -3.67
N ASN A 30 6.89 7.11 -2.46
CA ASN A 30 5.90 6.27 -1.76
C ASN A 30 4.54 6.88 -1.36
N LEU A 31 4.25 8.18 -1.46
CA LEU A 31 3.03 8.72 -0.82
C LEU A 31 2.32 9.83 -1.62
N GLY A 32 1.26 9.48 -2.37
CA GLY A 32 0.40 10.50 -2.99
C GLY A 32 -0.96 10.11 -3.57
N VAL A 33 -1.24 8.85 -3.92
CA VAL A 33 -2.44 8.55 -4.74
C VAL A 33 -3.74 8.45 -3.93
N ALA A 34 -3.62 8.24 -2.61
CA ALA A 34 -4.72 7.75 -1.80
C ALA A 34 -5.88 8.73 -1.55
N LYS A 35 -5.53 9.92 -1.06
CA LYS A 35 -6.50 10.85 -0.45
C LYS A 35 -7.13 11.81 -1.47
N HIS A 36 -6.70 11.76 -2.72
CA HIS A 36 -7.23 12.58 -3.82
C HIS A 36 -8.44 11.97 -4.51
N ILE A 37 -8.74 10.70 -4.26
CA ILE A 37 -9.84 9.99 -4.93
C ILE A 37 -11.20 10.30 -4.29
N THR A 38 -11.25 10.67 -3.00
CA THR A 38 -12.52 10.74 -2.26
C THR A 38 -13.12 12.15 -2.11
N HIS A 39 -12.41 13.22 -2.47
CA HIS A 39 -12.95 14.59 -2.40
C HIS A 39 -12.73 15.36 -3.70
N ASN A 40 -13.72 15.33 -4.58
CA ASN A 40 -13.80 16.17 -5.78
C ASN A 40 -14.80 17.32 -5.55
N PRO A 41 -14.38 18.51 -5.06
CA PRO A 41 -15.27 19.65 -4.98
C PRO A 41 -15.50 20.25 -6.38
N PRO A 42 -16.71 20.75 -6.69
CA PRO A 42 -17.04 21.28 -8.01
C PRO A 42 -16.19 22.52 -8.36
N LYS A 43 -15.49 22.43 -9.51
CA LYS A 43 -14.56 23.43 -10.06
C LYS A 43 -15.19 24.82 -10.18
N LYS A 44 -14.73 25.79 -9.38
CA LYS A 44 -14.86 27.22 -9.71
C LYS A 44 -13.61 27.67 -10.48
N ARG A 45 -13.77 27.95 -11.78
CA ARG A 45 -12.74 28.54 -12.66
C ARG A 45 -12.28 29.88 -12.09
N ARG A 46 -11.05 29.95 -11.54
CA ARG A 46 -10.42 31.23 -11.18
C ARG A 46 -9.69 31.79 -12.39
N LYS A 47 -10.09 33.02 -12.72
CA LYS A 47 -9.51 33.89 -13.74
C LYS A 47 -8.08 34.28 -13.31
N LEU A 48 -7.14 34.04 -14.21
CA LEU A 48 -5.74 34.39 -14.11
C LEU A 48 -5.61 35.92 -14.20
N GLU A 49 -5.03 36.55 -13.18
CA GLU A 49 -4.69 37.98 -13.23
C GLU A 49 -3.23 38.15 -12.78
N SER A 50 -2.41 38.35 -13.80
CA SER A 50 -1.01 38.75 -13.77
C SER A 50 -0.92 40.24 -13.42
N SER A 51 -0.15 40.60 -12.40
CA SER A 51 0.27 42.00 -12.17
C SER A 51 1.51 42.09 -11.27
N GLN A 52 2.67 42.18 -11.92
CA GLN A 52 3.81 43.05 -11.57
C GLN A 52 4.25 43.70 -12.90
N PRO A 53 5.02 44.82 -12.97
CA PRO A 53 5.87 45.44 -11.94
C PRO A 53 5.85 47.00 -11.91
N ALA A 54 6.58 47.64 -10.98
CA ALA A 54 7.34 48.88 -11.24
C ALA A 54 8.31 49.16 -10.10
N VAL A 55 9.55 49.48 -10.47
CA VAL A 55 10.71 49.77 -9.63
C VAL A 55 10.97 51.27 -9.79
N ASP A 56 10.90 52.06 -8.73
CA ASP A 56 11.32 53.46 -8.78
C ASP A 56 12.71 53.64 -8.17
N VAL A 57 13.56 54.21 -9.01
CA VAL A 57 14.95 54.60 -8.81
C VAL A 57 14.95 55.97 -8.15
N ALA A 58 15.62 56.11 -7.00
CA ALA A 58 15.93 57.41 -6.42
C ALA A 58 17.45 57.52 -6.21
N GLU A 59 17.98 58.54 -6.86
CA GLU A 59 19.38 58.90 -7.04
C GLU A 59 19.83 59.88 -5.94
N GLY A 60 21.08 59.73 -5.49
CA GLY A 60 21.89 60.83 -4.97
C GLY A 60 21.94 61.02 -3.44
N THR A 61 23.03 60.60 -2.80
CA THR A 61 23.95 61.54 -2.11
C THR A 61 25.26 60.83 -1.74
N SER A 62 26.34 61.54 -2.02
CA SER A 62 27.74 61.20 -1.80
C SER A 62 28.19 61.48 -0.37
N ASP A 63 28.84 60.50 0.28
CA ASP A 63 30.04 60.64 1.11
C ASP A 63 30.50 59.25 1.60
N PRO A 64 31.82 58.96 1.70
CA PRO A 64 32.31 57.65 2.17
C PRO A 64 32.65 57.67 3.68
N PRO A 65 31.98 56.86 4.52
CA PRO A 65 32.39 56.60 5.90
C PRO A 65 33.03 55.21 6.06
N PRO A 66 33.74 54.98 7.18
CA PRO A 66 34.87 54.07 7.27
C PRO A 66 34.46 52.60 7.24
N GLU A 67 35.21 51.81 6.45
CA GLU A 67 35.55 50.39 6.64
C GLU A 67 34.60 49.60 7.55
N ALA A 68 33.31 49.61 7.20
CA ALA A 68 32.26 48.96 7.96
C ALA A 68 32.19 47.50 7.51
N GLU A 69 32.37 46.62 8.48
CA GLU A 69 32.34 45.16 8.36
C GLU A 69 31.30 44.69 7.35
N ALA A 70 31.77 43.94 6.34
CA ALA A 70 30.96 43.43 5.25
C ALA A 70 29.65 42.79 5.78
N PRO A 71 28.46 43.19 5.26
CA PRO A 71 27.20 42.66 5.74
C PRO A 71 27.20 41.15 5.53
N LYS A 72 27.23 40.41 6.65
CA LYS A 72 27.11 38.95 6.67
C LYS A 72 25.84 38.59 5.93
N ARG A 73 26.00 38.04 4.71
CA ARG A 73 24.89 37.60 3.88
C ARG A 73 23.98 36.74 4.75
N PRO A 74 22.66 37.02 4.81
CA PRO A 74 21.76 36.22 5.62
C PRO A 74 21.91 34.78 5.17
N HIS A 75 22.36 33.92 6.10
CA HIS A 75 22.39 32.49 5.87
C HIS A 75 20.98 32.09 5.47
N VAL A 76 20.78 31.81 4.17
CA VAL A 76 19.59 31.14 3.68
C VAL A 76 19.61 29.79 4.36
N ARG A 77 18.91 29.70 5.50
CA ARG A 77 18.70 28.44 6.21
C ARG A 77 18.13 27.54 5.14
N LYS A 78 18.89 26.49 4.77
CA LYS A 78 18.41 25.42 3.88
C LYS A 78 17.06 25.04 4.47
N ARG A 79 15.99 25.48 3.81
CA ARG A 79 14.64 25.25 4.30
C ARG A 79 14.56 23.75 4.42
N ASP A 80 14.29 23.31 5.64
CA ASP A 80 14.13 21.92 5.95
C ASP A 80 13.16 21.37 4.89
N THR A 81 13.67 20.56 3.97
CA THR A 81 12.90 19.96 2.86
C THR A 81 11.98 18.86 3.38
N TRP A 82 11.87 18.73 4.70
CA TRP A 82 10.86 17.95 5.36
C TRP A 82 9.50 18.55 5.04
N THR A 83 8.78 17.85 4.17
CA THR A 83 7.35 18.01 3.99
C THR A 83 6.69 17.90 5.36
N ARG A 84 6.15 19.02 5.84
CA ARG A 84 5.38 19.07 7.08
C ARG A 84 4.19 18.13 6.93
N TRP A 85 4.02 17.24 7.91
CA TRP A 85 2.83 16.39 8.02
C TRP A 85 1.86 16.99 9.04
N PRO A 86 0.55 17.06 8.74
CA PRO A 86 -0.10 16.71 7.47
C PRO A 86 0.28 17.67 6.34
N LEU A 87 0.44 17.15 5.11
CA LEU A 87 0.66 17.96 3.91
C LEU A 87 -0.47 18.99 3.79
N LEU A 88 -0.11 20.27 3.66
CA LEU A 88 -1.09 21.32 3.42
C LEU A 88 -1.66 21.14 2.01
N VAL A 89 -2.95 21.45 1.83
CA VAL A 89 -3.64 21.34 0.53
C VAL A 89 -2.90 22.11 -0.59
N GLN A 90 -2.15 23.15 -0.22
CA GLN A 90 -1.37 23.98 -1.14
C GLN A 90 -0.08 23.31 -1.62
N ASP A 91 0.47 22.37 -0.84
CA ASP A 91 1.72 21.68 -1.15
C ASP A 91 1.48 20.46 -2.05
N VAL A 92 0.23 19.99 -2.16
CA VAL A 92 -0.10 18.87 -3.01
C VAL A 92 -0.41 19.36 -4.42
N LYS A 93 0.44 18.99 -5.38
CA LYS A 93 0.17 19.22 -6.79
C LYS A 93 -1.10 18.49 -7.18
N VAL A 94 -2.13 19.23 -7.57
CA VAL A 94 -3.32 18.65 -8.18
C VAL A 94 -2.89 18.04 -9.51
N PRO A 95 -3.13 16.73 -9.74
CA PRO A 95 -2.78 16.11 -11.01
C PRO A 95 -3.54 16.81 -12.14
N GLU A 96 -2.88 16.96 -13.29
CA GLU A 96 -3.50 17.56 -14.46
C GLU A 96 -4.66 16.70 -14.98
N TRP A 97 -4.60 15.39 -14.75
CA TRP A 97 -5.55 14.38 -15.22
C TRP A 97 -6.35 13.81 -14.05
N GLY A 98 -7.66 13.65 -14.25
CA GLY A 98 -8.52 12.98 -13.28
C GLY A 98 -8.37 11.46 -13.35
N LEU A 99 -8.79 10.76 -12.29
CA LEU A 99 -8.85 9.30 -12.27
C LEU A 99 -9.68 8.74 -13.44
N ALA A 100 -10.76 9.44 -13.81
CA ALA A 100 -11.62 9.04 -14.92
C ALA A 100 -10.87 9.09 -16.27
N ASP A 101 -10.10 10.15 -16.51
CA ASP A 101 -9.33 10.34 -17.74
C ASP A 101 -8.22 9.28 -17.85
N GLU A 102 -7.55 8.99 -16.74
CA GLU A 102 -6.51 7.96 -16.67
C GLU A 102 -7.08 6.56 -16.95
N ILE A 103 -8.18 6.20 -16.30
CA ILE A 103 -8.87 4.92 -16.53
C ILE A 103 -9.35 4.83 -17.98
N GLU A 104 -9.88 5.91 -18.54
CA GLU A 104 -10.28 5.95 -19.94
C GLU A 104 -9.11 5.62 -20.88
N THR A 105 -7.95 6.24 -20.67
CA THR A 105 -6.76 5.94 -21.49
C THR A 105 -6.28 4.51 -21.33
N LEU A 106 -6.33 3.95 -20.12
CA LEU A 106 -5.96 2.56 -19.86
C LEU A 106 -6.92 1.58 -20.54
N VAL A 107 -8.23 1.82 -20.45
CA VAL A 107 -9.25 0.99 -21.11
C VAL A 107 -9.09 1.05 -22.62
N ARG A 108 -8.90 2.24 -23.20
CA ARG A 108 -8.64 2.39 -24.65
C ARG A 108 -7.39 1.64 -25.07
N THR A 109 -6.29 1.79 -24.32
CA THR A 109 -5.02 1.09 -24.62
C THR A 109 -5.18 -0.42 -24.52
N TRP A 110 -5.94 -0.90 -23.52
CA TRP A 110 -6.22 -2.32 -23.36
C TRP A 110 -7.07 -2.88 -24.50
N LEU A 111 -8.11 -2.16 -24.93
CA LEU A 111 -8.95 -2.53 -26.06
C LEU A 111 -8.15 -2.58 -27.37
N GLN A 112 -7.26 -1.61 -27.60
CA GLN A 112 -6.36 -1.59 -28.76
C GLN A 112 -5.42 -2.80 -28.79
N ASN A 113 -4.95 -3.24 -27.63
CA ASN A 113 -4.06 -4.39 -27.51
C ASN A 113 -4.80 -5.74 -27.56
N ASN A 114 -6.12 -5.76 -27.38
CA ASN A 114 -6.93 -6.98 -27.29
C ASN A 114 -8.18 -6.94 -28.18
N PRO A 115 -8.04 -6.72 -29.51
CA PRO A 115 -9.19 -6.53 -30.41
C PRO A 115 -10.12 -7.75 -30.46
N HIS A 116 -9.57 -8.96 -30.36
CA HIS A 116 -10.34 -10.21 -30.39
C HIS A 116 -11.28 -10.40 -29.20
N ARG A 117 -11.01 -9.72 -28.08
CA ARG A 117 -11.83 -9.81 -26.87
C ARG A 117 -12.98 -8.82 -26.88
N ALA A 118 -12.82 -7.70 -27.61
CA ALA A 118 -13.85 -6.68 -27.77
C ALA A 118 -14.99 -7.12 -28.69
N SER A 119 -14.74 -8.04 -29.64
CA SER A 119 -15.76 -8.50 -30.59
C SER A 119 -16.81 -9.45 -30.00
N GLN A 120 -16.61 -9.96 -28.80
CA GLN A 120 -17.50 -10.98 -28.21
C GLN A 120 -18.69 -10.38 -27.44
N ASP A 121 -18.60 -9.10 -27.04
CA ASP A 121 -19.61 -8.37 -26.26
C ASP A 121 -20.09 -7.09 -26.99
N ALA A 122 -20.01 -7.08 -28.33
CA ALA A 122 -20.11 -5.89 -29.18
C ALA A 122 -21.50 -5.22 -29.27
N ASP A 123 -22.49 -5.68 -28.50
CA ASP A 123 -23.83 -5.08 -28.49
C ASP A 123 -23.93 -3.86 -27.54
N GLU A 124 -22.91 -3.61 -26.71
CA GLU A 124 -22.91 -2.50 -25.74
C GLU A 124 -21.87 -1.44 -26.11
N ASP A 125 -22.34 -0.22 -26.38
CA ASP A 125 -21.48 0.89 -26.79
C ASP A 125 -20.37 1.15 -25.75
N PRO A 126 -19.08 1.18 -26.14
CA PRO A 126 -17.94 1.37 -25.23
C PRO A 126 -18.01 2.60 -24.29
N PRO A 127 -18.63 3.75 -24.62
CA PRO A 127 -18.79 4.85 -23.67
C PRO A 127 -19.67 4.51 -22.44
N SER A 128 -20.56 3.52 -22.52
CA SER A 128 -21.50 3.19 -21.44
C SER A 128 -20.84 2.44 -20.28
N ILE A 129 -19.79 1.66 -20.55
CA ILE A 129 -19.10 0.82 -19.55
C ILE A 129 -18.14 1.66 -18.69
N LEU A 130 -17.60 2.74 -19.25
CA LEU A 130 -16.60 3.60 -18.62
C LEU A 130 -16.97 4.12 -17.23
N PRO A 131 -18.16 4.71 -16.97
CA PRO A 131 -18.53 5.16 -15.64
C PRO A 131 -18.54 4.02 -14.61
N HIS A 132 -18.92 2.80 -14.99
CA HIS A 132 -18.91 1.64 -14.10
C HIS A 132 -17.49 1.19 -13.76
N VAL A 133 -16.57 1.20 -14.73
CA VAL A 133 -15.16 0.88 -14.49
C VAL A 133 -14.51 1.94 -13.61
N VAL A 134 -14.78 3.23 -13.85
CA VAL A 134 -14.29 4.34 -13.03
C VAL A 134 -14.79 4.22 -11.59
N GLN A 135 -16.08 3.95 -11.41
CA GLN A 135 -16.66 3.77 -10.08
C GLN A 135 -16.07 2.55 -9.36
N SER A 136 -15.93 1.42 -10.07
CA SER A 136 -15.32 0.20 -9.54
C SER A 136 -13.88 0.43 -9.11
N ALA A 137 -13.07 1.07 -9.95
CA ALA A 137 -11.68 1.42 -9.63
C ALA A 137 -11.58 2.39 -8.44
N SER A 138 -12.46 3.40 -8.37
CA SER A 138 -12.53 4.33 -7.25
C SER A 138 -12.86 3.62 -5.93
N ASN A 139 -13.82 2.70 -5.97
CA ASN A 139 -14.19 1.87 -4.81
C ASN A 139 -13.03 0.96 -4.39
N PHE A 140 -12.39 0.30 -5.37
CA PHE A 140 -11.23 -0.56 -5.13
C PHE A 140 -10.07 0.21 -4.49
N LEU A 141 -9.72 1.37 -5.03
CA LEU A 141 -8.68 2.23 -4.48
C LEU A 141 -9.05 2.69 -3.07
N SER A 142 -10.28 3.13 -2.84
CA SER A 142 -10.74 3.52 -1.50
C SER A 142 -10.61 2.37 -0.49
N GLY A 143 -10.99 1.15 -0.88
CA GLY A 143 -10.84 -0.05 -0.07
C GLY A 143 -9.37 -0.40 0.22
N LEU A 144 -8.52 -0.33 -0.81
CA LEU A 144 -7.07 -0.56 -0.69
C LEU A 144 -6.44 0.39 0.34
N LEU A 145 -6.82 1.66 0.30
CA LEU A 145 -6.25 2.70 1.15
C LEU A 145 -6.76 2.59 2.58
N ALA A 146 -8.03 2.21 2.76
CA ALA A 146 -8.57 1.85 4.05
C ALA A 146 -7.81 0.66 4.66
N LEU A 147 -7.52 -0.38 3.86
CA LEU A 147 -6.70 -1.52 4.29
C LEU A 147 -5.28 -1.09 4.71
N ILE A 148 -4.60 -0.28 3.90
CA ILE A 148 -3.27 0.23 4.24
C ILE A 148 -3.33 1.06 5.54
N ALA A 149 -4.36 1.89 5.71
CA ALA A 149 -4.56 2.67 6.92
C ALA A 149 -4.77 1.76 8.15
N GLN A 150 -5.53 0.67 8.02
CA GLN A 150 -5.72 -0.33 9.08
C GLN A 150 -4.43 -1.07 9.44
N HIS A 151 -3.56 -1.34 8.45
CA HIS A 151 -2.25 -1.95 8.67
C HIS A 151 -1.20 -0.97 9.20
N THR A 152 -1.50 0.32 9.25
CA THR A 152 -0.60 1.35 9.79
C THR A 152 -0.90 1.54 11.28
N PRO A 153 -0.01 1.13 12.20
CA PRO A 153 -0.27 1.25 13.63
C PRO A 153 -0.43 2.72 14.03
N ALA A 154 -1.40 3.01 14.89
CA ALA A 154 -1.56 4.34 15.47
C ALA A 154 -0.29 4.73 16.23
N ARG A 155 0.26 5.92 15.93
CA ARG A 155 1.49 6.42 16.53
C ARG A 155 1.28 7.77 17.20
N PRO A 156 1.99 8.05 18.31
CA PRO A 156 2.01 9.38 18.90
C PRO A 156 2.55 10.39 17.89
N GLN A 157 2.08 11.63 17.98
CA GLN A 157 2.39 12.69 17.00
C GLN A 157 3.89 12.89 16.78
N SER A 158 4.71 12.70 17.82
CA SER A 158 6.18 12.78 17.77
C SER A 158 6.87 11.68 16.93
N LEU A 159 6.17 10.60 16.57
CA LEU A 159 6.69 9.49 15.77
C LEU A 159 6.09 9.41 14.36
N GLN A 160 5.22 10.35 14.00
CA GLN A 160 4.61 10.40 12.67
C GLN A 160 5.65 10.68 11.57
N GLU A 161 6.72 11.40 11.88
CA GLU A 161 7.84 11.67 10.97
C GLU A 161 8.75 10.44 10.75
N ARG A 162 8.51 9.33 11.45
CA ARG A 162 9.29 8.08 11.36
C ARG A 162 8.51 6.94 10.72
N ILE A 163 7.55 7.26 9.87
CA ILE A 163 6.85 6.24 9.10
C ILE A 163 7.80 5.82 7.98
N ASN A 164 8.16 4.53 7.98
CA ASN A 164 8.87 3.96 6.86
C ASN A 164 8.01 4.14 5.61
N PRO A 165 8.60 4.54 4.48
CA PRO A 165 7.85 4.69 3.25
C PRO A 165 7.10 3.38 2.95
N ILE A 166 5.82 3.52 2.59
CA ILE A 166 4.96 2.40 2.26
C ILE A 166 5.36 1.91 0.87
N GLY A 167 6.25 0.91 0.84
CA GLY A 167 6.65 0.27 -0.41
C GLY A 167 5.51 -0.51 -1.05
N TRP A 168 5.63 -0.77 -2.35
CA TRP A 168 4.67 -1.60 -3.09
C TRP A 168 4.49 -3.00 -2.48
N GLN A 169 5.52 -3.53 -1.81
CA GLN A 169 5.45 -4.80 -1.09
C GLN A 169 4.43 -4.75 0.06
N THR A 170 4.40 -3.64 0.79
CA THR A 170 3.45 -3.45 1.90
C THR A 170 2.02 -3.38 1.37
N VAL A 171 1.82 -2.75 0.20
CA VAL A 171 0.53 -2.69 -0.48
C VAL A 171 0.05 -4.09 -0.86
N LEU A 172 0.90 -4.89 -1.50
CA LEU A 172 0.55 -6.28 -1.85
C LEU A 172 0.33 -7.15 -0.61
N ALA A 173 1.13 -6.94 0.44
CA ALA A 173 0.98 -7.68 1.69
C ALA A 173 -0.35 -7.36 2.39
N ALA A 174 -0.74 -6.08 2.43
CA ALA A 174 -2.04 -5.63 2.95
C ALA A 174 -3.21 -6.23 2.16
N LEU A 175 -3.10 -6.25 0.83
CA LEU A 175 -4.09 -6.90 -0.05
C LEU A 175 -4.18 -8.39 0.20
N ALA A 176 -3.05 -9.08 0.25
CA ALA A 176 -2.99 -10.51 0.53
C ALA A 176 -3.54 -10.87 1.93
N SER A 177 -3.37 -9.97 2.90
CA SER A 177 -3.92 -10.17 4.25
C SER A 177 -5.41 -9.88 4.38
N SER A 178 -6.03 -9.17 3.44
CA SER A 178 -7.48 -8.95 3.48
C SER A 178 -8.26 -10.28 3.36
N GLY A 179 -7.75 -11.22 2.55
CA GLY A 179 -8.37 -12.54 2.35
C GLY A 179 -9.78 -12.48 1.74
N ASP A 180 -10.12 -11.35 1.13
CA ASP A 180 -11.39 -11.14 0.43
C ASP A 180 -11.24 -11.55 -1.05
N PRO A 181 -11.86 -12.68 -1.45
CA PRO A 181 -11.76 -13.16 -2.83
C PRO A 181 -12.49 -12.26 -3.83
N SER A 182 -13.41 -11.40 -3.38
CA SER A 182 -14.13 -10.47 -4.25
C SER A 182 -13.26 -9.28 -4.66
N LEU A 183 -12.33 -8.91 -3.79
CA LEU A 183 -11.48 -7.75 -3.94
C LEU A 183 -10.26 -8.07 -4.79
N VAL A 184 -9.66 -9.25 -4.61
CA VAL A 184 -8.38 -9.57 -5.25
C VAL A 184 -8.27 -11.05 -5.63
N ASP A 185 -8.13 -11.31 -6.93
CA ASP A 185 -7.80 -12.63 -7.47
C ASP A 185 -6.29 -12.92 -7.28
N PRO A 186 -5.87 -14.10 -6.77
CA PRO A 186 -4.46 -14.48 -6.67
C PRO A 186 -3.68 -14.39 -7.99
N ALA A 187 -4.31 -14.70 -9.13
CA ALA A 187 -3.64 -14.62 -10.43
C ALA A 187 -3.35 -13.15 -10.84
N MET A 188 -4.23 -12.23 -10.43
CA MET A 188 -3.99 -10.80 -10.60
C MET A 188 -2.83 -10.34 -9.70
N LEU A 189 -2.77 -10.79 -8.44
CA LEU A 189 -1.67 -10.43 -7.54
C LEU A 189 -0.31 -10.93 -8.03
N SER A 190 -0.22 -12.16 -8.52
CA SER A 190 1.04 -12.68 -9.08
C SER A 190 1.47 -11.87 -10.30
N SER A 191 0.53 -11.54 -11.19
CA SER A 191 0.80 -10.69 -12.36
C SER A 191 1.28 -9.30 -11.98
N VAL A 192 0.65 -8.68 -10.96
CA VAL A 192 1.05 -7.37 -10.44
C VAL A 192 2.42 -7.44 -9.77
N GLN A 193 2.69 -8.49 -8.98
CA GLN A 193 3.99 -8.71 -8.36
C GLN A 193 5.08 -8.83 -9.43
N THR A 194 4.91 -9.69 -10.43
CA THR A 194 5.89 -9.87 -11.51
C THR A 194 6.16 -8.55 -12.25
N ARG A 195 5.13 -7.75 -12.51
CA ARG A 195 5.29 -6.43 -13.16
C ARG A 195 6.03 -5.44 -12.25
N LEU A 196 5.71 -5.40 -10.97
CA LEU A 196 6.38 -4.50 -10.01
C LEU A 196 7.84 -4.92 -9.78
N GLU A 197 8.14 -6.21 -9.75
CA GLU A 197 9.51 -6.72 -9.66
C GLU A 197 10.34 -6.40 -10.91
N ALA A 198 9.71 -6.37 -12.09
CA ALA A 198 10.38 -5.95 -13.32
C ALA A 198 10.76 -4.45 -13.30
N ILE A 199 9.96 -3.60 -12.64
CA ILE A 199 10.18 -2.15 -12.58
C ILE A 199 11.11 -1.77 -11.43
N TYR A 200 10.86 -2.31 -10.24
CA TYR A 200 11.53 -1.92 -8.99
C TYR A 200 12.60 -2.91 -8.52
N GLY A 201 12.76 -4.04 -9.21
CA GLY A 201 13.69 -5.10 -8.87
C GLY A 201 13.08 -6.26 -8.06
N PRO A 202 13.77 -7.40 -8.01
CA PRO A 202 13.27 -8.61 -7.35
C PRO A 202 13.06 -8.37 -5.85
N CYS A 203 11.96 -8.89 -5.32
CA CYS A 203 11.68 -8.80 -3.89
C CYS A 203 11.52 -10.18 -3.26
N SER A 204 12.16 -10.39 -2.11
CA SER A 204 12.11 -11.66 -1.36
C SER A 204 10.83 -11.83 -0.52
N SER A 205 9.78 -11.04 -0.75
CA SER A 205 8.59 -11.09 0.11
C SER A 205 7.71 -12.30 -0.26
N PRO A 206 7.44 -13.25 0.66
CA PRO A 206 6.61 -14.43 0.41
C PRO A 206 5.11 -14.08 0.44
N THR A 207 4.71 -13.03 -0.26
CA THR A 207 3.37 -12.44 -0.16
C THR A 207 2.31 -13.36 -0.77
N VAL A 208 2.60 -13.89 -1.96
CA VAL A 208 1.73 -14.81 -2.69
C VAL A 208 1.60 -16.14 -1.95
N ASP A 209 2.71 -16.68 -1.43
CA ASP A 209 2.70 -17.91 -0.63
C ASP A 209 1.80 -17.78 0.61
N ARG A 210 1.87 -16.64 1.30
CA ARG A 210 0.99 -16.35 2.45
C ARG A 210 -0.48 -16.29 2.06
N LEU A 211 -0.82 -15.73 0.89
CA LEU A 211 -2.19 -15.71 0.39
C LEU A 211 -2.70 -17.11 0.11
N HIS A 212 -1.91 -17.94 -0.59
CA HIS A 212 -2.26 -19.34 -0.86
C HIS A 212 -2.47 -20.13 0.43
N MET A 213 -1.56 -19.98 1.39
CA MET A 213 -1.66 -20.64 2.69
C MET A 213 -2.92 -20.21 3.44
N ARG A 214 -3.25 -18.91 3.45
CA ARG A 214 -4.49 -18.41 4.06
C ARG A 214 -5.75 -18.91 3.36
N ARG A 215 -5.77 -18.95 2.03
CA ARG A 215 -6.91 -19.47 1.28
C ARG A 215 -7.13 -20.95 1.58
N ALA A 216 -6.05 -21.74 1.67
CA ALA A 216 -6.11 -23.13 2.07
C ALA A 216 -6.62 -23.31 3.51
N ILE A 217 -6.16 -22.49 4.46
CA ILE A 217 -6.66 -22.50 5.84
C ILE A 217 -8.14 -22.11 5.89
N LYS A 218 -8.53 -21.01 5.23
CA LYS A 218 -9.93 -20.53 5.21
C LYS A 218 -10.87 -21.55 4.60
N ALA A 219 -10.46 -22.25 3.55
CA ALA A 219 -11.24 -23.34 2.96
C ALA A 219 -11.43 -24.50 3.96
N ARG A 220 -10.37 -24.89 4.68
CA ARG A 220 -10.44 -25.96 5.70
C ARG A 220 -11.31 -25.56 6.89
N THR A 221 -11.16 -24.33 7.38
CA THR A 221 -11.94 -23.84 8.53
C THR A 221 -13.39 -23.56 8.15
N GLY A 222 -13.66 -23.14 6.92
CA GLY A 222 -15.03 -22.94 6.42
C GLY A 222 -15.80 -24.24 6.42
N VAL A 223 -15.23 -25.31 5.86
CA VAL A 223 -15.83 -26.65 5.90
C VAL A 223 -16.06 -27.12 7.34
N ALA A 224 -15.09 -26.94 8.23
CA ALA A 224 -15.23 -27.33 9.63
C ALA A 224 -16.28 -26.49 10.40
N LEU A 225 -16.47 -25.23 10.04
CA LEU A 225 -17.49 -24.36 10.62
C LEU A 225 -18.89 -24.73 10.11
N ASP A 226 -19.04 -25.00 8.83
CA ASP A 226 -20.31 -25.47 8.25
C ASP A 226 -20.72 -26.81 8.87
N GLU A 227 -19.77 -27.75 9.05
CA GLU A 227 -19.99 -29.01 9.77
C GLU A 227 -20.38 -28.78 11.25
N ALA A 228 -19.76 -27.79 11.91
CA ALA A 228 -20.06 -27.47 13.30
C ALA A 228 -21.42 -26.76 13.46
N ASP A 229 -21.82 -25.91 12.51
CA ASP A 229 -23.12 -25.23 12.50
C ASP A 229 -24.25 -26.24 12.23
N ASP A 230 -24.06 -27.19 11.31
CA ASP A 230 -24.98 -28.32 11.12
C ASP A 230 -25.10 -29.16 12.41
N THR A 231 -23.99 -29.34 13.14
CA THR A 231 -23.97 -30.08 14.41
C THR A 231 -24.59 -29.28 15.57
N LEU A 232 -24.44 -27.94 15.60
CA LEU A 232 -25.03 -27.05 16.60
C LEU A 232 -26.54 -26.92 16.42
N LEU A 233 -27.02 -26.89 15.18
CA LEU A 233 -28.45 -26.85 14.85
C LEU A 233 -29.12 -28.22 14.92
N ALA A 234 -28.35 -29.30 14.83
CA ALA A 234 -28.79 -30.63 15.22
C ALA A 234 -28.93 -30.68 16.75
N PHE A 235 -30.04 -30.13 17.27
CA PHE A 235 -30.49 -30.30 18.65
C PHE A 235 -30.18 -31.73 19.06
N ALA A 236 -29.26 -31.88 20.02
CA ALA A 236 -28.80 -33.17 20.49
C ALA A 236 -30.02 -34.02 20.80
N ARG A 237 -30.38 -34.93 19.87
CA ARG A 237 -31.43 -35.91 20.12
C ARG A 237 -30.99 -36.60 21.39
N PRO A 238 -31.80 -36.60 22.46
CA PRO A 238 -31.39 -37.17 23.73
C PRO A 238 -30.86 -38.56 23.43
N GLN A 239 -29.55 -38.74 23.62
CA GLN A 239 -28.93 -40.02 23.33
C GLN A 239 -29.67 -41.01 24.22
N LYS A 240 -30.50 -41.84 23.60
CA LYS A 240 -31.19 -42.95 24.26
C LYS A 240 -30.05 -43.73 24.90
N ARG A 241 -29.91 -43.57 26.22
CA ARG A 241 -28.92 -44.27 27.03
C ARG A 241 -29.00 -45.73 26.61
N GLN A 242 -28.03 -46.18 25.81
CA GLN A 242 -27.97 -47.58 25.52
C GLN A 242 -27.70 -48.27 26.85
N PRO A 243 -28.52 -49.26 27.23
CA PRO A 243 -28.25 -50.02 28.42
C PRO A 243 -26.84 -50.58 28.28
N ARG A 244 -26.00 -50.24 29.26
CA ARG A 244 -24.62 -50.70 29.40
C ARG A 244 -24.67 -52.22 29.50
N ALA A 245 -24.64 -52.90 28.36
CA ALA A 245 -24.54 -54.35 28.29
C ALA A 245 -23.24 -54.73 29.01
N GLY A 246 -23.39 -55.60 30.00
CA GLY A 246 -22.34 -55.96 30.92
C GLY A 246 -21.11 -56.52 30.20
N ASN A 247 -19.96 -56.25 30.83
CA ASN A 247 -18.80 -57.12 30.80
C ASN A 247 -19.23 -58.58 30.71
N THR A 248 -18.94 -59.22 29.59
CA THR A 248 -18.96 -60.68 29.53
C THR A 248 -17.67 -61.12 28.86
N ALA A 249 -16.94 -61.93 29.61
CA ALA A 249 -15.95 -62.91 29.20
C ALA A 249 -14.72 -62.40 28.43
N VAL A 250 -13.65 -62.25 29.21
CA VAL A 250 -12.35 -62.82 28.89
C VAL A 250 -12.56 -64.25 28.37
N GLU A 251 -12.30 -64.50 27.10
CA GLU A 251 -11.91 -65.84 26.64
C GLU A 251 -10.47 -65.74 26.15
N ASP A 252 -9.61 -66.39 26.93
CA ASP A 252 -8.29 -66.86 26.52
C ASP A 252 -8.42 -67.54 25.16
N ASN A 253 -7.64 -67.08 24.18
CA ASN A 253 -7.29 -67.89 23.02
C ASN A 253 -5.78 -68.03 23.00
N VAL A 254 -5.34 -69.04 23.74
CA VAL A 254 -4.07 -69.73 23.56
C VAL A 254 -4.32 -70.76 22.46
N ASP A 255 -3.75 -70.55 21.29
CA ASP A 255 -3.38 -71.61 20.34
C ASP A 255 -2.22 -71.02 19.53
N SER A 256 -0.99 -71.42 19.87
CA SER A 256 -0.32 -72.64 19.38
C SER A 256 0.10 -72.52 17.93
N ASP A 257 1.42 -72.58 17.77
CA ASP A 257 2.13 -73.31 16.73
C ASP A 257 1.57 -73.21 15.31
N ASP A 258 2.31 -72.53 14.43
CA ASP A 258 2.83 -73.27 13.28
C ASP A 258 4.10 -72.63 12.73
N LEU A 259 5.11 -73.49 12.71
CA LEU A 259 6.32 -73.43 11.91
C LEU A 259 5.93 -73.50 10.44
N ASP A 260 6.61 -72.77 9.57
CA ASP A 260 7.29 -73.37 8.40
C ASP A 260 8.06 -72.31 7.58
N GLU A 261 9.31 -72.70 7.30
CA GLU A 261 10.26 -72.34 6.22
C GLU A 261 10.50 -70.89 5.76
#